data_AF-A0A8J6L897-F1
#
_entry.id   AF-A0A8J6L897-F1
#
_cell.length_a   1.000
_cell.length_b   1.000
_cell.length_c   1.000
_cell.angle_alpha   90.00
_cell.angle_beta   90.00
_cell.angle_gamma   90.00
#
_symmetry.space_group_name_H-M   'P 1'
#
loop_
_entity.id
_entity.type
_entity.pdbx_description
1 polymer ?
#
loop_
_entity_poly.entity_id
_entity_poly.type
_entity_poly.pdbx_seq_one_letter_code
_entity_poly.pdbx_strand_id
1 'polypeptide(L)'
;MRVFAKLSPQVMHKRFFSNKTFQDLLCGQVSGDSNEMREFASRICRDYLYGPWKSVTPQNIGFKHISGGLSNLLYHISLPESLVKESKDLGEPKEVLIRVYGQTHGDGEHALEALITESVVFTLLSERGLGPKLHGVFPGGRIEQYINARPLLTMELADEKLSVKIAQKMASIHTMEVAKVGLGKFQNHNMCGFSVFPFIAGYCDC
;
A
#
# COMPACT_ATOMS: atom_id res chain seq x y z
N MET A 1 -7.68 3.64 16.92
CA MET A 1 -6.43 3.47 17.71
C MET A 1 -6.10 2.00 18.07
N ARG A 2 -6.61 1.00 17.35
CA ARG A 2 -6.34 -0.44 17.65
C ARG A 2 -5.32 -1.12 16.71
N VAL A 3 -4.73 -0.39 15.77
CA VAL A 3 -3.81 -0.97 14.74
C VAL A 3 -2.36 -1.11 15.23
N PHE A 4 -1.95 -0.40 16.29
CA PHE A 4 -0.55 -0.41 16.77
C PHE A 4 -0.24 -1.43 17.88
N ALA A 5 -1.20 -2.26 18.29
CA ALA A 5 -1.02 -3.18 19.41
C ALA A 5 -0.53 -4.55 18.94
N LYS A 6 0.76 -4.63 18.59
CA LYS A 6 1.71 -5.75 18.71
C LYS A 6 2.63 -5.80 17.49
N LEU A 7 3.91 -5.53 17.71
CA LEU A 7 5.06 -6.35 17.31
C LEU A 7 6.33 -5.60 17.72
N SER A 8 7.23 -6.27 18.44
CA SER A 8 8.53 -5.71 18.83
C SER A 8 9.37 -5.40 17.57
N PRO A 9 9.77 -4.14 17.33
CA PRO A 9 10.44 -3.71 16.09
C PRO A 9 11.78 -4.42 15.81
N GLN A 10 12.43 -4.96 16.84
CA GLN A 10 13.85 -5.33 16.80
C GLN A 10 14.12 -6.71 16.15
N VAL A 11 13.14 -7.62 16.11
CA VAL A 11 13.38 -9.03 15.71
C VAL A 11 13.03 -9.30 14.24
N MET A 12 12.04 -8.62 13.67
CA MET A 12 11.70 -8.78 12.23
C MET A 12 12.63 -8.01 11.30
N HIS A 13 13.17 -6.87 11.74
CA HIS A 13 14.03 -6.00 10.92
C HIS A 13 15.29 -6.73 10.41
N LYS A 14 15.93 -7.57 11.25
CA LYS A 14 17.17 -8.27 10.90
C LYS A 14 17.01 -9.37 9.85
N ARG A 15 15.87 -10.06 9.79
CA ARG A 15 15.66 -11.20 8.87
C ARG A 15 15.11 -10.76 7.51
N PHE A 16 14.43 -9.61 7.46
CA PHE A 16 13.78 -9.08 6.26
C PHE A 16 14.76 -8.27 5.38
N PHE A 17 15.57 -7.39 5.99
CA PHE A 17 16.56 -6.56 5.27
C PHE A 17 17.87 -7.29 4.95
N SER A 18 18.13 -8.45 5.56
CA SER A 18 19.27 -9.34 5.22
C SER A 18 18.99 -10.21 3.99
N ASN A 19 17.76 -10.20 3.45
CA ASN A 19 17.44 -10.99 2.28
C ASN A 19 18.00 -10.30 1.03
N LYS A 20 19.09 -10.87 0.49
CA LYS A 20 19.79 -10.39 -0.71
C LYS A 20 18.83 -10.11 -1.87
N THR A 21 17.81 -10.95 -2.06
CA THR A 21 16.76 -10.76 -3.08
C THR A 21 15.97 -9.45 -2.91
N PHE A 22 15.68 -9.03 -1.68
CA PHE A 22 14.97 -7.78 -1.43
C PHE A 22 15.85 -6.57 -1.75
N GLN A 23 17.15 -6.67 -1.46
CA GLN A 23 18.12 -5.64 -1.83
C GLN A 23 18.32 -5.59 -3.36
N ASP A 24 18.37 -6.74 -4.04
CA ASP A 24 18.55 -6.85 -5.49
C ASP A 24 17.31 -6.34 -6.26
N LEU A 25 16.11 -6.60 -5.75
CA LEU A 25 14.85 -6.05 -6.26
C LEU A 25 14.79 -4.52 -6.13
N LEU A 26 15.25 -3.99 -4.99
CA LEU A 26 15.39 -2.55 -4.76
C LEU A 26 16.49 -1.90 -5.64
N CYS A 27 17.46 -2.69 -6.10
CA CYS A 27 18.54 -2.28 -7.02
C CYS A 27 18.14 -2.43 -8.51
N GLY A 28 16.91 -2.86 -8.79
CA GLY A 28 16.41 -3.05 -10.16
C GLY A 28 17.00 -4.28 -10.89
N GLN A 29 17.56 -5.24 -10.15
CA GLN A 29 18.23 -6.42 -10.70
C GLN A 29 17.31 -7.65 -10.85
N VAL A 30 16.08 -7.57 -10.34
CA VAL A 30 15.08 -8.65 -10.36
C VAL A 30 13.79 -8.15 -11.03
N SER A 31 13.21 -8.96 -11.93
CA SER A 31 11.93 -8.63 -12.56
C SER A 31 10.80 -8.63 -11.51
N GLY A 32 9.87 -7.68 -11.61
CA GLY A 32 8.73 -7.60 -10.69
C GLY A 32 7.91 -8.90 -10.65
N ASP A 33 7.92 -9.70 -11.72
CA ASP A 33 7.19 -10.96 -11.83
C ASP A 33 8.05 -12.21 -11.49
N SER A 34 8.86 -12.13 -10.44
CA SER A 34 9.71 -13.25 -10.02
C SER A 34 8.99 -14.21 -9.05
N ASN A 35 9.36 -15.49 -9.09
CA ASN A 35 8.88 -16.50 -8.13
C ASN A 35 9.14 -16.06 -6.69
N GLU A 36 10.25 -15.36 -6.44
CA GLU A 36 10.62 -14.85 -5.13
C GLU A 36 9.63 -13.79 -4.63
N MET A 37 9.14 -12.92 -5.52
CA MET A 37 8.12 -11.93 -5.18
C MET A 37 6.76 -12.56 -4.90
N ARG A 38 6.45 -13.65 -5.61
CA ARG A 38 5.25 -14.45 -5.34
C ARG A 38 5.33 -15.16 -3.99
N GLU A 39 6.50 -15.71 -3.66
CA GLU A 39 6.76 -16.30 -2.34
C GLU A 39 6.62 -15.27 -1.23
N PHE A 40 7.26 -14.12 -1.40
CA PHE A 40 7.15 -12.98 -0.51
C PHE A 40 5.70 -12.56 -0.30
N ALA A 41 4.95 -12.33 -1.38
CA ALA A 41 3.56 -11.87 -1.31
C ALA A 41 2.67 -12.89 -0.59
N SER A 42 2.83 -14.19 -0.87
CA SER A 42 2.08 -15.25 -0.19
C SER A 42 2.36 -15.27 1.31
N ARG A 43 3.62 -15.07 1.72
CA ARG A 43 4.03 -15.02 3.13
C ARG A 43 3.45 -13.80 3.82
N ILE A 44 3.55 -12.62 3.20
CA ILE A 44 2.98 -11.39 3.74
C ILE A 44 1.46 -11.52 3.93
N CYS A 45 0.74 -12.11 2.98
CA CYS A 45 -0.68 -12.37 3.13
C CYS A 45 -0.97 -13.31 4.32
N ARG A 46 -0.23 -14.42 4.43
CA ARG A 46 -0.39 -15.36 5.57
C ARG A 46 -0.09 -14.73 6.92
N ASP A 47 0.91 -13.85 7.00
CA ASP A 47 1.34 -13.28 8.27
C ASP A 47 0.35 -12.21 8.75
N TYR A 48 -0.13 -11.35 7.85
CA TYR A 48 -0.86 -10.12 8.21
C TYR A 48 -2.38 -10.17 7.94
N LEU A 49 -2.87 -11.04 7.07
CA LEU A 49 -4.30 -11.21 6.81
C LEU A 49 -4.87 -12.41 7.58
N TYR A 50 -6.19 -12.47 7.67
CA TYR A 50 -6.93 -13.47 8.45
C TYR A 50 -7.71 -14.44 7.55
N GLY A 51 -8.38 -15.41 8.18
CA GLY A 51 -9.27 -16.34 7.49
C GLY A 51 -8.57 -17.16 6.40
N PRO A 52 -9.15 -17.26 5.19
CA PRO A 52 -8.60 -18.09 4.11
C PRO A 52 -7.21 -17.66 3.66
N TRP A 53 -6.79 -16.42 3.94
CA TRP A 53 -5.43 -15.99 3.64
C TRP A 53 -4.35 -16.77 4.40
N LYS A 54 -4.69 -17.47 5.50
CA LYS A 54 -3.72 -18.29 6.25
C LYS A 54 -3.29 -19.56 5.50
N SER A 55 -4.07 -20.03 4.52
CA SER A 55 -3.80 -21.28 3.76
C SER A 55 -3.22 -21.04 2.36
N VAL A 56 -2.98 -19.78 1.97
CA VAL A 56 -2.47 -19.49 0.63
C VAL A 56 -1.02 -19.91 0.47
N THR A 57 -0.66 -20.35 -0.74
CA THR A 57 0.69 -20.76 -1.13
C THR A 57 1.16 -19.93 -2.32
N PRO A 58 2.47 -19.84 -2.60
CA PRO A 58 2.96 -19.14 -3.78
C PRO A 58 2.34 -19.67 -5.09
N GLN A 59 1.95 -20.94 -5.14
CA GLN A 59 1.41 -21.58 -6.34
C GLN A 59 -0.09 -21.30 -6.55
N ASN A 60 -0.85 -21.05 -5.48
CA ASN A 60 -2.31 -20.94 -5.56
C ASN A 60 -2.84 -19.49 -5.52
N ILE A 61 -2.02 -18.50 -5.15
CA ILE A 61 -2.45 -17.10 -5.17
C ILE A 61 -2.57 -16.57 -6.60
N GLY A 62 -3.56 -15.72 -6.87
CA GLY A 62 -3.44 -14.78 -7.97
C GLY A 62 -2.30 -13.81 -7.67
N PHE A 63 -1.43 -13.58 -8.65
CA PHE A 63 -0.27 -12.71 -8.50
C PHE A 63 -0.09 -11.91 -9.78
N LYS A 64 -0.08 -10.59 -9.66
CA LYS A 64 0.16 -9.69 -10.79
C LYS A 64 1.00 -8.50 -10.33
N HIS A 65 2.11 -8.26 -11.03
CA HIS A 65 2.88 -7.04 -10.86
C HIS A 65 2.16 -5.86 -11.55
N ILE A 66 1.96 -4.76 -10.81
CA ILE A 66 1.38 -3.52 -11.33
C ILE A 66 2.52 -2.57 -11.65
N SER A 67 2.67 -2.27 -12.95
CA SER A 67 3.68 -1.32 -13.44
C SER A 67 3.21 0.14 -13.28
N GLY A 68 4.15 1.09 -13.31
CA GLY A 68 3.82 2.52 -13.39
C GLY A 68 4.25 3.39 -12.20
N GLY A 69 4.95 2.85 -11.20
CA GLY A 69 5.56 3.62 -10.10
C GLY A 69 7.06 3.83 -10.28
N LEU A 70 7.57 5.05 -10.05
CA LEU A 70 9.02 5.32 -10.06
C LEU A 70 9.74 4.83 -8.79
N SER A 71 9.02 4.71 -7.67
CA SER A 71 9.63 4.54 -6.35
C SER A 71 9.03 3.41 -5.51
N ASN A 72 7.97 2.75 -5.97
CA ASN A 72 7.27 1.71 -5.24
C ASN A 72 6.98 0.53 -6.15
N LEU A 73 7.08 -0.68 -5.61
CA LEU A 73 6.64 -1.90 -6.29
C LEU A 73 5.25 -2.27 -5.81
N LEU A 74 4.38 -2.60 -6.75
CA LEU A 74 2.97 -2.82 -6.51
C LEU A 74 2.57 -4.21 -7.01
N TYR A 75 1.89 -4.97 -6.15
CA TYR A 75 1.45 -6.32 -6.47
C TYR A 75 -0.01 -6.49 -6.13
N HIS A 76 -0.81 -6.85 -7.13
CA HIS A 76 -2.17 -7.33 -6.93
C HIS A 76 -2.13 -8.81 -6.59
N ILE A 77 -2.75 -9.16 -5.46
CA ILE A 77 -2.81 -10.52 -4.94
C ILE A 77 -4.27 -10.89 -4.72
N SER A 78 -4.70 -12.05 -5.22
CA SER A 78 -6.06 -12.54 -5.03
C SER A 78 -6.09 -13.95 -4.43
N LEU A 79 -7.13 -14.23 -3.65
CA LEU A 79 -7.41 -15.59 -3.20
C LEU A 79 -7.71 -16.51 -4.39
N PRO A 80 -7.33 -17.80 -4.34
CA PRO A 80 -7.81 -18.79 -5.30
C PRO A 80 -9.33 -18.96 -5.18
N GLU A 81 -9.99 -19.27 -6.30
CA GLU A 81 -11.45 -19.42 -6.36
C GLU A 81 -12.02 -20.45 -5.36
N SER A 82 -11.25 -21.50 -5.04
CA SER A 82 -11.62 -22.50 -4.03
C SER A 82 -11.81 -21.86 -2.65
N LEU A 83 -10.84 -21.04 -2.22
CA LEU A 83 -10.88 -20.36 -0.91
C LEU A 83 -11.87 -19.19 -0.88
N VAL A 84 -12.14 -18.55 -2.02
CA VAL A 84 -13.16 -17.50 -2.12
C VAL A 84 -14.57 -18.03 -1.80
N LYS A 85 -14.85 -19.31 -2.11
CA LYS A 85 -16.15 -19.93 -1.80
C LYS A 85 -16.31 -20.19 -0.30
N GLU A 86 -15.21 -20.50 0.39
CA GLU A 86 -15.16 -20.70 1.84
C GLU A 86 -15.23 -19.36 2.61
N SER A 87 -14.85 -18.25 1.98
CA SER A 87 -14.74 -16.94 2.62
C SER A 87 -16.02 -16.11 2.67
N LYS A 88 -17.16 -16.62 2.16
CA LYS A 88 -18.39 -15.83 1.93
C LYS A 88 -18.94 -15.16 3.19
N ASP A 89 -18.60 -15.65 4.38
CA ASP A 89 -19.18 -15.20 5.66
C ASP A 89 -18.18 -14.55 6.62
N LEU A 90 -16.89 -14.43 6.24
CA LEU A 90 -15.83 -14.07 7.18
C LEU A 90 -15.38 -12.59 7.08
N GLY A 91 -15.78 -11.88 6.01
CA GLY A 91 -15.57 -10.44 5.86
C GLY A 91 -14.15 -10.02 5.44
N GLU A 92 -13.23 -10.96 5.22
CA GLU A 92 -11.91 -10.68 4.68
C GLU A 92 -11.95 -10.28 3.20
N PRO A 93 -11.00 -9.45 2.75
CA PRO A 93 -10.89 -9.11 1.33
C PRO A 93 -10.60 -10.37 0.49
N LYS A 94 -11.14 -10.42 -0.73
CA LYS A 94 -10.84 -11.49 -1.71
C LYS A 94 -9.56 -11.20 -2.50
N GLU A 95 -9.18 -9.93 -2.54
CA GLU A 95 -8.02 -9.42 -3.23
C GLU A 95 -7.46 -8.22 -2.46
N VAL A 96 -6.15 -8.05 -2.54
CA VAL A 96 -5.42 -6.98 -1.86
C VAL A 96 -4.33 -6.44 -2.78
N LEU A 97 -3.88 -5.24 -2.46
CA LEU A 97 -2.68 -4.67 -3.04
C LEU A 97 -1.56 -4.68 -2.01
N ILE A 98 -0.42 -5.28 -2.37
CA ILE A 98 0.82 -5.12 -1.60
C ILE A 98 1.63 -4.00 -2.23
N ARG A 99 1.97 -3.00 -1.42
CA ARG A 99 2.92 -1.95 -1.77
C ARG A 99 4.22 -2.17 -1.02
N VAL A 100 5.32 -2.29 -1.75
CA VAL A 100 6.67 -2.33 -1.20
C VAL A 100 7.34 -0.98 -1.48
N TYR A 101 7.87 -0.37 -0.43
CA TYR A 101 8.57 0.91 -0.52
C TYR A 101 9.98 0.71 -1.07
N GLY A 102 10.35 1.52 -2.07
CA GLY A 102 11.71 1.58 -2.59
C GLY A 102 12.70 2.25 -1.62
N GLN A 103 14.00 2.23 -1.95
CA GLN A 103 14.99 3.04 -1.23
C GLN A 103 14.74 4.53 -1.52
N THR A 104 14.29 5.26 -0.51
CA THR A 104 14.25 6.72 -0.54
C THR A 104 15.69 7.24 -0.57
N HIS A 105 16.04 7.97 -1.62
CA HIS A 105 17.35 8.60 -1.76
C HIS A 105 17.42 9.79 -0.79
N GLY A 106 17.87 9.55 0.43
CA GLY A 106 18.06 10.56 1.45
C GLY A 106 18.85 10.00 2.63
N ASP A 107 19.52 10.87 3.37
CA ASP A 107 20.22 10.51 4.60
C ASP A 107 19.23 9.77 5.53
N GLY A 108 19.66 8.64 6.12
CA GLY A 108 18.77 7.60 6.67
C GLY A 108 17.74 8.07 7.70
N GLU A 109 17.95 9.21 8.36
CA GLU A 109 17.02 9.83 9.31
C GLU A 109 15.81 10.47 8.59
N HIS A 110 16.04 11.23 7.52
CA HIS A 110 14.96 11.86 6.73
C HIS A 110 14.12 10.83 5.97
N ALA A 111 14.75 9.75 5.51
CA ALA A 111 14.07 8.60 4.92
C ALA A 111 13.05 7.97 5.89
N LEU A 112 13.45 7.78 7.14
CA LEU A 112 12.61 7.17 8.17
C LEU A 112 11.45 8.08 8.57
N GLU A 113 11.69 9.38 8.76
CA GLU A 113 10.64 10.35 9.07
C GLU A 113 9.58 10.43 7.98
N ALA A 114 10.00 10.39 6.71
CA ALA A 114 9.09 10.37 5.57
C ALA A 114 8.20 9.12 5.56
N LEU A 115 8.76 7.93 5.82
CA LEU A 115 8.01 6.68 5.89
C LEU A 115 7.01 6.66 7.06
N ILE A 116 7.40 7.17 8.22
CA ILE A 116 6.51 7.29 9.38
C ILE A 116 5.36 8.24 9.04
N THR A 117 5.68 9.41 8.49
CA THR A 117 4.68 10.41 8.10
C THR A 117 3.71 9.87 7.07
N GLU A 118 4.20 9.21 6.02
CA GLU A 118 3.36 8.58 4.99
C GLU A 118 2.44 7.52 5.60
N SER A 119 2.96 6.69 6.51
CA SER A 119 2.17 5.64 7.18
C SER A 119 1.04 6.23 8.02
N VAL A 120 1.31 7.32 8.76
CA VAL A 120 0.29 8.03 9.56
C VAL A 120 -0.77 8.65 8.67
N VAL A 121 -0.37 9.35 7.61
CA VAL A 121 -1.28 9.97 6.64
C VAL A 121 -2.17 8.93 5.98
N PHE A 122 -1.60 7.84 5.48
CA PHE A 122 -2.36 6.76 4.84
C PHE A 122 -3.37 6.12 5.80
N THR A 123 -2.94 5.83 7.03
CA THR A 123 -3.82 5.27 8.06
C THR A 123 -5.00 6.20 8.32
N LEU A 124 -4.76 7.51 8.45
CA LEU A 124 -5.82 8.49 8.69
C LEU A 124 -6.81 8.57 7.52
N LEU A 125 -6.32 8.54 6.28
CA LEU A 125 -7.15 8.55 5.09
C LEU A 125 -8.02 7.28 4.98
N SER A 126 -7.44 6.11 5.27
CA SER A 126 -8.15 4.83 5.32
C SER A 126 -9.28 4.86 6.36
N GLU A 127 -8.98 5.24 7.60
CA GLU A 127 -9.95 5.24 8.71
C GLU A 127 -11.12 6.21 8.47
N ARG A 128 -10.91 7.27 7.68
CA ARG A 128 -11.96 8.23 7.31
C ARG A 128 -12.70 7.87 6.02
N GLY A 129 -12.37 6.72 5.40
CA GLY A 129 -12.96 6.32 4.12
C GLY A 129 -12.61 7.26 2.97
N LEU A 130 -11.51 8.01 3.09
CA LEU A 130 -11.05 8.95 2.08
C LEU A 130 -10.06 8.33 1.10
N GLY A 131 -9.75 7.03 1.26
CA GLY A 131 -9.41 6.14 0.14
C GLY A 131 -9.18 4.69 0.58
N PRO A 132 -8.17 3.98 0.03
CA PRO A 132 -8.10 2.52 0.18
C PRO A 132 -8.01 2.12 1.65
N LYS A 133 -8.74 1.06 2.03
CA LYS A 133 -8.61 0.49 3.38
C LYS A 133 -7.20 -0.04 3.60
N LEU A 134 -6.64 0.26 4.76
CA LEU A 134 -5.39 -0.34 5.24
C LEU A 134 -5.69 -1.69 5.89
N HIS A 135 -5.17 -2.77 5.31
CA HIS A 135 -5.33 -4.12 5.85
C HIS A 135 -4.16 -4.55 6.75
N GLY A 136 -2.95 -4.02 6.52
CA GLY A 136 -1.79 -4.31 7.35
C GLY A 136 -0.57 -3.48 7.00
N VAL A 137 0.38 -3.37 7.93
CA VAL A 137 1.67 -2.69 7.75
C VAL A 137 2.77 -3.66 8.14
N PHE A 138 3.81 -3.77 7.31
CA PHE A 138 4.96 -4.65 7.54
C PHE A 138 6.27 -3.89 7.27
N PRO A 139 7.43 -4.40 7.76
CA PRO A 139 8.71 -3.75 7.47
C PRO A 139 8.97 -3.66 5.96
N GLY A 140 9.07 -2.44 5.43
CA GLY A 140 9.29 -2.20 4.00
C GLY A 140 8.02 -2.11 3.14
N GLY A 141 6.81 -2.10 3.73
CA GLY A 141 5.60 -1.94 2.93
C GLY A 141 4.28 -1.99 3.70
N ARG A 142 3.18 -2.08 2.93
CA ARG A 142 1.82 -2.18 3.47
C ARG A 142 0.90 -2.99 2.56
N ILE A 143 -0.18 -3.49 3.15
CA ILE A 143 -1.27 -4.17 2.46
C ILE A 143 -2.48 -3.24 2.44
N GLU A 144 -2.94 -2.91 1.26
CA GLU A 144 -4.04 -1.99 0.99
C GLU A 144 -5.20 -2.73 0.34
N GLN A 145 -6.39 -2.14 0.39
CA GLN A 145 -7.49 -2.50 -0.48
C GLN A 145 -7.05 -2.30 -1.94
N TYR A 146 -7.21 -3.35 -2.75
CA TYR A 146 -7.10 -3.20 -4.19
C TYR A 146 -8.34 -2.47 -4.74
N ILE A 147 -8.10 -1.46 -5.57
CA ILE A 147 -9.14 -0.72 -6.28
C ILE A 147 -8.98 -1.04 -7.76
N ASN A 148 -9.93 -1.79 -8.31
CA ASN A 148 -10.00 -2.05 -9.74
C ASN A 148 -10.49 -0.77 -10.46
N ALA A 149 -9.56 0.13 -10.76
CA ALA A 149 -9.81 1.38 -11.45
C ALA A 149 -8.56 1.82 -12.19
N ARG A 150 -8.74 2.43 -13.36
CA ARG A 150 -7.64 3.03 -14.13
C ARG A 150 -7.36 4.48 -13.70
N PRO A 151 -6.12 4.95 -13.90
CA PRO A 151 -5.82 6.37 -13.87
C PRO A 151 -6.60 7.17 -14.90
N LEU A 152 -6.91 8.42 -14.53
CA LEU A 152 -7.29 9.44 -15.49
C LEU A 152 -6.07 9.78 -16.36
N LEU A 153 -6.29 9.86 -17.66
CA LEU A 153 -5.33 10.37 -18.61
C LEU A 153 -5.24 11.89 -18.47
N THR A 154 -4.09 12.47 -18.78
CA THR A 154 -3.86 13.92 -18.68
C THR A 154 -4.93 14.73 -19.43
N MET A 155 -5.38 14.25 -20.59
CA MET A 155 -6.43 14.90 -21.37
C MET A 155 -7.81 14.86 -20.71
N GLU A 156 -8.10 13.85 -19.89
CA GLU A 156 -9.38 13.72 -19.17
C GLU A 156 -9.46 14.68 -17.98
N LEU A 157 -8.33 15.17 -17.48
CA LEU A 157 -8.29 16.15 -16.39
C LEU A 157 -8.93 17.49 -16.78
N ALA A 158 -9.00 17.79 -18.07
CA ALA A 158 -9.62 19.00 -18.62
C ALA A 158 -11.15 18.88 -18.82
N ASP A 159 -11.74 17.69 -18.65
CA ASP A 159 -13.19 17.53 -18.70
C ASP A 159 -13.84 18.22 -17.50
N GLU A 160 -14.75 19.17 -17.76
CA GLU A 160 -15.38 20.00 -16.73
C GLU A 160 -16.02 19.18 -15.60
N LYS A 161 -16.72 18.08 -15.95
CA LYS A 161 -17.42 17.24 -14.97
C LYS A 161 -16.42 16.48 -14.10
N LEU A 162 -15.33 15.99 -14.67
CA LEU A 162 -14.24 15.35 -13.93
C LEU A 162 -13.49 16.36 -13.06
N SER A 163 -13.16 17.54 -13.58
CA SER A 163 -12.47 18.58 -12.81
C SER A 163 -13.26 19.00 -11.57
N VAL A 164 -14.59 19.16 -11.67
CA VAL A 164 -15.45 19.47 -10.52
C VAL A 164 -15.37 18.37 -9.46
N LYS A 165 -15.42 17.09 -9.86
CA LYS A 165 -15.30 15.96 -8.93
C LYS A 165 -13.92 15.92 -8.26
N ILE A 166 -12.85 16.16 -9.02
CA ILE A 166 -11.49 16.23 -8.49
C ILE A 166 -11.39 17.36 -7.47
N ALA A 167 -11.90 18.55 -7.77
CA ALA A 167 -11.90 19.69 -6.86
C ALA A 167 -12.65 19.40 -5.56
N GLN A 168 -13.82 18.75 -5.62
CA GLN A 168 -14.59 18.34 -4.45
C GLN A 168 -13.82 17.34 -3.57
N LYS A 169 -13.13 16.36 -4.18
CA LYS A 169 -12.29 15.40 -3.45
C LYS A 169 -11.08 16.07 -2.82
N MET A 170 -10.41 16.96 -3.55
CA MET A 170 -9.30 17.76 -3.03
C MET A 170 -9.72 18.64 -1.85
N ALA A 171 -10.87 19.33 -1.97
CA ALA A 171 -11.42 20.13 -0.89
C ALA A 171 -11.71 19.27 0.36
N SER A 172 -12.32 18.09 0.18
CA SER A 172 -12.58 17.16 1.28
C SER A 172 -11.30 16.78 2.03
N ILE A 173 -10.22 16.47 1.29
CA ILE A 173 -8.91 16.14 1.86
C ILE A 173 -8.30 17.35 2.57
N HIS A 174 -8.34 18.54 1.98
CA HIS A 174 -7.79 19.76 2.58
C HIS A 174 -8.53 20.22 3.85
N THR A 175 -9.82 19.88 3.98
CA THR A 175 -10.61 20.17 5.19
C THR A 175 -10.45 19.13 6.30
N MET A 176 -9.68 18.06 6.07
CA MET A 176 -9.43 17.07 7.12
C MET A 176 -8.60 17.67 8.25
N GLU A 177 -9.12 17.63 9.47
CA GLU A 177 -8.31 17.88 10.66
C GLU A 177 -7.38 16.68 10.88
N VAL A 178 -6.10 16.84 10.56
CA VAL A 178 -5.07 15.90 11.00
C VAL A 178 -4.81 16.23 12.46
N ALA A 179 -5.19 15.33 13.38
CA ALA A 179 -4.84 15.50 14.77
C ALA A 179 -3.32 15.67 14.84
N LYS A 180 -2.84 16.75 15.47
CA LYS A 180 -1.43 16.90 15.83
C LYS A 180 -1.10 15.75 16.77
N VAL A 181 -0.72 14.60 16.23
CA VAL A 181 0.01 13.58 16.97
C VAL A 181 1.22 14.34 17.54
N GLY A 182 1.50 14.22 18.84
CA GLY A 182 2.43 15.07 19.61
C GLY A 182 3.90 15.09 19.16
N LEU A 183 4.18 14.77 17.91
CA LEU A 183 5.41 15.04 17.17
C LEU A 183 5.26 16.45 16.55
N GLY A 184 6.21 17.34 16.83
CA GLY A 184 6.12 18.77 16.52
C GLY A 184 5.57 19.11 15.13
N LYS A 185 4.68 20.10 15.07
CA LYS A 185 4.24 20.85 13.88
C LYS A 185 3.97 20.01 12.61
N PHE A 186 2.87 19.23 12.61
CA PHE A 186 2.17 18.92 11.35
C PHE A 186 1.62 20.23 10.76
N GLN A 187 2.31 20.80 9.77
CA GLN A 187 1.77 21.84 8.91
C GLN A 187 1.03 21.17 7.74
N ASN A 188 -0.18 21.65 7.43
CA ASN A 188 -1.04 21.17 6.34
C ASN A 188 -0.36 21.16 4.95
N HIS A 189 0.81 21.77 4.79
CA HIS A 189 1.57 21.80 3.54
C HIS A 189 2.12 20.44 3.10
N ASN A 190 2.26 19.45 4.00
CA ASN A 190 2.80 18.12 3.63
C ASN A 190 1.76 17.12 3.10
N MET A 191 0.47 17.44 3.12
CA MET A 191 -0.58 16.58 2.55
C MET A 191 -0.58 16.60 1.00
N CYS A 192 0.13 17.54 0.36
CA CYS A 192 0.19 17.65 -1.11
C CYS A 192 1.28 16.77 -1.76
N GLY A 193 2.16 16.14 -0.98
CA GLY A 193 3.29 15.36 -1.50
C GLY A 193 2.98 13.86 -1.56
N PHE A 194 3.08 13.25 -2.75
CA PHE A 194 3.12 11.82 -3.15
C PHE A 194 2.05 10.84 -2.59
N SER A 195 1.52 11.08 -1.41
CA SER A 195 0.57 10.25 -0.66
C SER A 195 -0.87 10.37 -1.16
N VAL A 196 -1.24 11.42 -1.89
CA VAL A 196 -2.60 11.62 -2.46
C VAL A 196 -2.72 11.12 -3.90
N PHE A 197 -1.60 10.87 -4.58
CA PHE A 197 -1.61 10.43 -5.99
C PHE A 197 -2.40 9.13 -6.26
N PRO A 198 -2.36 8.10 -5.39
CA PRO A 198 -3.18 6.90 -5.57
C PRO A 198 -4.70 7.14 -5.52
N PHE A 199 -5.13 8.28 -4.96
CA PHE A 199 -6.53 8.59 -4.67
C PHE A 199 -7.26 9.25 -5.85
N ILE A 200 -6.51 9.78 -6.83
CA ILE A 200 -7.04 10.39 -8.06
C ILE A 200 -6.85 9.45 -9.26
N ALA A 201 -5.86 8.55 -9.19
CA ALA A 201 -5.35 7.83 -10.35
C ALA A 201 -5.53 6.30 -10.32
N GLY A 202 -6.20 5.70 -9.33
CA GLY A 202 -6.38 4.24 -9.31
C GLY A 202 -5.05 3.47 -9.43
N TYR A 203 -5.11 2.18 -9.76
CA TYR A 203 -3.94 1.35 -10.02
C TYR A 203 -4.01 0.84 -11.46
N CYS A 204 -2.97 1.08 -12.25
CA CYS A 204 -3.01 0.77 -13.67
C CYS A 204 -2.79 -0.73 -13.94
N ASP A 205 -3.81 -1.41 -14.43
CA ASP A 205 -3.67 -2.71 -15.10
C ASP A 205 -3.23 -2.48 -16.56
N CYS A 206 -1.96 -2.22 -16.79
CA CYS A 206 -1.36 -2.38 -18.13
C CYS A 206 -0.97 -3.84 -18.37
#